data_AF-A0A7V3SRG8-F1
#
_entry.id   AF-A0A7V3SRG8-F1
#
_cell.length_a   1.000
_cell.length_b   1.000
_cell.length_c   1.000
_cell.angle_alpha   90.00
_cell.angle_beta   90.00
_cell.angle_gamma   90.00
#
_symmetry.space_group_name_H-M   'P 1'
#
loop_
_entity.id
_entity.type
_entity.pdbx_description
1 polymer ?
#
loop_
_entity_poly.entity_id
_entity_poly.type
_entity_poly.pdbx_seq_one_letter_code
_entity_poly.pdbx_strand_id
1 'polypeptide(L)'
;MSHSRKKGGVVLIHGLTGTPAVMQYIADALSNAGYLVDAPLLKGHGSKPSALMDVRWEDWYEDVYSAYKRLKAETDRVSAVGISLGALLSLLLAEEMKLDLMASVSIGTPLVLTPLVERLLYPIFKYTPIKYIVRYVGKNWEESVADPEGRKIYMEKSYDKIATASVLELFKLKKIVLKRLDEIFSPILILHGKYDKVAPLKNVAILKDVIRTRMVETVILENSRHVAVLDHDKELLGNKIISFLNRFSTE
;
A
#
# COMPACT_ATOMS: atom_id res chain seq x y z
N MET A 1 24.70 26.05 8.79
CA MET A 1 24.10 24.97 7.98
C MET A 1 22.63 25.31 7.77
N SER A 2 22.24 25.59 6.53
CA SER A 2 20.85 25.89 6.17
C SER A 2 20.00 24.65 6.42
N HIS A 3 19.11 24.68 7.42
CA HIS A 3 18.05 23.68 7.53
C HIS A 3 17.09 23.96 6.38
N SER A 4 17.22 23.24 5.26
CA SER A 4 16.20 23.32 4.22
C SER A 4 14.86 22.94 4.85
N ARG A 5 13.88 23.85 4.76
CA ARG A 5 12.55 23.62 5.32
C ARG A 5 11.98 22.38 4.62
N LYS A 6 11.66 21.34 5.39
CA LYS A 6 11.13 20.08 4.85
C LYS A 6 9.78 20.36 4.19
N LYS A 7 9.54 19.72 3.03
CA LYS A 7 8.30 19.90 2.24
C LYS A 7 7.05 19.32 2.90
N GLY A 8 7.25 18.40 3.85
CA GLY A 8 6.20 17.65 4.53
C GLY A 8 6.71 16.28 4.96
N GLY A 9 5.84 15.49 5.58
CA GLY A 9 6.05 14.12 5.99
C GLY A 9 5.33 13.14 5.08
N VAL A 10 5.90 11.96 4.86
CA VAL A 10 5.26 10.86 4.12
C VAL A 10 5.33 9.58 4.94
N VAL A 11 4.17 9.04 5.29
CA VAL A 11 4.05 7.67 5.80
C VAL A 11 4.13 6.72 4.61
N LEU A 12 5.16 5.88 4.55
CA LEU A 12 5.42 4.97 3.44
C LEU A 12 5.12 3.52 3.83
N ILE A 13 4.07 2.95 3.26
CA ILE A 13 3.43 1.73 3.76
C ILE A 13 3.63 0.57 2.78
N HIS A 14 4.32 -0.48 3.23
CA HIS A 14 4.58 -1.67 2.43
C HIS A 14 3.36 -2.61 2.34
N GLY A 15 3.41 -3.55 1.39
CA GLY A 15 2.35 -4.55 1.18
C GLY A 15 2.45 -5.76 2.11
N LEU A 16 1.41 -6.62 2.07
CA LEU A 16 1.36 -7.88 2.81
C LEU A 16 2.55 -8.76 2.41
N THR A 17 3.17 -9.42 3.40
CA THR A 17 4.40 -10.23 3.28
C THR A 17 5.69 -9.45 3.02
N GLY A 18 5.61 -8.17 2.65
CA GLY A 18 6.78 -7.33 2.40
C GLY A 18 7.37 -6.73 3.68
N THR A 19 8.35 -5.86 3.47
CA THR A 19 8.99 -5.04 4.51
C THR A 19 9.20 -3.62 3.95
N PRO A 20 9.55 -2.62 4.79
CA PRO A 20 9.93 -1.29 4.30
C PRO A 20 11.00 -1.32 3.20
N ALA A 21 11.90 -2.31 3.21
CA ALA A 21 12.94 -2.46 2.21
C ALA A 21 12.42 -2.64 0.77
N VAL A 22 11.20 -3.17 0.59
CA VAL A 22 10.55 -3.25 -0.75
C VAL A 22 10.23 -1.86 -1.30
N MET A 23 10.07 -0.86 -0.43
CA MET A 23 9.75 0.52 -0.79
C MET A 23 10.98 1.44 -0.78
N GLN A 24 12.20 0.90 -0.60
CA GLN A 24 13.41 1.70 -0.37
C GLN A 24 13.67 2.72 -1.48
N TYR A 25 13.52 2.31 -2.75
CA TYR A 25 13.68 3.22 -3.89
C TYR A 25 12.76 4.45 -3.79
N ILE A 26 11.52 4.26 -3.36
CA ILE A 26 10.54 5.34 -3.17
C ILE A 26 10.89 6.19 -1.95
N ALA A 27 11.35 5.56 -0.86
CA ALA A 27 11.81 6.28 0.34
C ALA A 27 12.99 7.22 0.01
N ASP A 28 13.96 6.74 -0.75
CA ASP A 28 15.13 7.51 -1.16
C ASP A 28 14.73 8.66 -2.10
N ALA A 29 13.86 8.38 -3.08
CA ALA A 29 13.37 9.40 -4.01
C ALA A 29 12.61 10.52 -3.28
N LEU A 30 11.74 10.19 -2.32
CA LEU A 30 11.02 11.17 -1.50
C LEU A 30 11.96 11.97 -0.59
N SER A 31 12.93 11.31 0.04
CA SER A 31 13.91 11.96 0.92
C SER A 31 14.78 12.96 0.13
N ASN A 32 15.25 12.55 -1.05
CA ASN A 32 16.01 13.39 -1.98
C ASN A 32 15.16 14.57 -2.49
N ALA A 33 13.84 14.39 -2.62
CA ALA A 33 12.92 15.46 -2.99
C ALA A 33 12.60 16.44 -1.85
N GLY A 34 13.08 16.18 -0.62
CA GLY A 34 12.96 17.07 0.53
C GLY A 34 11.86 16.71 1.54
N TYR A 35 11.28 15.49 1.45
CA TYR A 35 10.29 15.01 2.42
C TYR A 35 10.95 14.33 3.62
N LEU A 36 10.29 14.36 4.78
CA LEU A 36 10.53 13.44 5.89
C LEU A 36 9.79 12.14 5.59
N VAL A 37 10.46 10.99 5.68
CA VAL A 37 9.84 9.70 5.38
C VAL A 37 9.85 8.82 6.62
N ASP A 38 8.68 8.32 7.02
CA ASP A 38 8.53 7.28 8.04
C ASP A 38 7.94 6.05 7.38
N ALA A 39 8.71 4.96 7.33
CA ALA A 39 8.33 3.69 6.72
C ALA A 39 8.20 2.61 7.81
N PRO A 40 7.05 2.51 8.50
CA PRO A 40 6.90 1.58 9.62
C PRO A 40 6.98 0.12 9.14
N LEU A 41 7.66 -0.72 9.92
CA LEU A 41 7.57 -2.17 9.77
C LEU A 41 6.25 -2.64 10.39
N LEU A 42 5.29 -3.07 9.56
CA LEU A 42 3.98 -3.51 10.03
C LEU A 42 4.10 -4.79 10.89
N LYS A 43 3.33 -4.87 11.97
CA LYS A 43 3.34 -5.98 12.92
C LYS A 43 3.27 -7.35 12.23
N GLY A 44 4.11 -8.27 12.69
CA GLY A 44 4.28 -9.62 12.14
C GLY A 44 5.12 -9.70 10.85
N HIS A 45 5.54 -8.58 10.25
CA HIS A 45 6.47 -8.56 9.12
C HIS A 45 7.94 -8.50 9.60
N GLY A 46 8.89 -8.71 8.68
CA GLY A 46 10.34 -8.60 8.96
C GLY A 46 10.93 -9.69 9.85
N SER A 47 10.18 -10.75 10.15
CA SER A 47 10.63 -11.89 10.94
C SER A 47 10.37 -13.21 10.22
N LYS A 48 9.25 -13.88 10.49
CA LYS A 48 8.87 -15.16 9.88
C LYS A 48 7.39 -15.17 9.49
N PRO A 49 6.97 -15.96 8.48
CA PRO A 49 5.57 -16.01 8.03
C PRO A 49 4.56 -16.34 9.14
N SER A 50 4.96 -17.17 10.13
CA SER A 50 4.09 -17.55 11.25
C SER A 50 3.76 -16.38 12.18
N ALA A 51 4.55 -15.31 12.20
CA ALA A 51 4.28 -14.13 13.01
C ALA A 51 3.03 -13.37 12.54
N LEU A 52 2.56 -13.60 11.31
CA LEU A 52 1.34 -13.00 10.78
C LEU A 52 0.06 -13.80 11.08
N MET A 53 0.17 -14.95 11.75
CA MET A 53 -0.99 -15.82 12.03
C MET A 53 -1.94 -15.22 13.07
N ASP A 54 -1.40 -14.46 14.03
CA ASP A 54 -2.14 -13.90 15.17
C ASP A 54 -2.25 -12.37 15.10
N VAL A 55 -1.90 -11.78 13.96
CA VAL A 55 -1.94 -10.34 13.73
C VAL A 55 -3.24 -9.97 13.06
N ARG A 56 -3.90 -8.92 13.55
CA ARG A 56 -5.13 -8.38 12.99
C ARG A 56 -4.85 -7.18 12.10
N TRP A 57 -5.83 -6.80 11.27
CA TRP A 57 -5.66 -5.60 10.45
C TRP A 57 -5.53 -4.32 11.27
N GLU A 58 -6.16 -4.27 12.45
CA GLU A 58 -6.06 -3.11 13.36
C GLU A 58 -4.64 -2.92 13.88
N ASP A 59 -3.89 -4.00 14.08
CA ASP A 59 -2.49 -3.91 14.48
C ASP A 59 -1.64 -3.21 13.40
N TRP A 60 -1.86 -3.56 12.13
CA TRP A 60 -1.17 -2.90 11.01
C TRP A 60 -1.56 -1.42 10.91
N TYR A 61 -2.82 -1.09 11.20
CA TYR A 61 -3.26 0.29 11.18
C TYR A 61 -2.66 1.12 12.32
N GLU A 62 -2.51 0.55 13.53
CA GLU A 62 -1.86 1.24 14.64
C GLU A 62 -0.40 1.60 14.33
N ASP A 63 0.34 0.75 13.61
CA ASP A 63 1.70 1.05 13.16
C ASP A 63 1.73 2.24 12.19
N VAL A 64 0.78 2.29 11.25
CA VAL A 64 0.61 3.39 10.29
C VAL A 64 0.21 4.68 11.00
N TYR A 65 -0.75 4.61 11.91
CA TYR A 65 -1.21 5.76 12.69
C TYR A 65 -0.11 6.30 13.61
N SER A 66 0.69 5.41 14.19
CA SER A 66 1.86 5.80 14.98
C SER A 66 2.93 6.50 14.15
N ALA A 67 3.19 6.06 12.92
CA ALA A 67 4.07 6.76 11.97
C ALA A 67 3.51 8.14 11.58
N TYR A 68 2.20 8.24 11.32
CA TYR A 68 1.53 9.50 11.09
C TYR A 68 1.73 10.48 12.26
N LYS A 69 1.48 10.05 13.50
CA LYS A 69 1.66 10.87 14.71
C LYS A 69 3.09 11.39 14.85
N ARG A 70 4.09 10.54 14.60
CA ARG A 70 5.51 10.95 14.64
C ARG A 70 5.81 12.03 13.61
N LEU A 71 5.35 11.87 12.37
CA LEU A 71 5.54 12.90 11.34
C LEU A 71 4.74 14.17 11.64
N LYS A 72 3.52 14.05 12.17
CA LYS A 72 2.67 15.19 12.51
C LYS A 72 3.24 16.06 13.64
N ALA A 73 4.08 15.48 14.51
CA ALA A 73 4.84 16.24 15.50
C ALA A 73 5.97 17.10 14.89
N GLU A 74 6.46 16.73 13.70
CA GLU A 74 7.55 17.42 12.99
C GLU A 74 7.03 18.38 11.91
N THR A 75 5.84 18.14 11.36
CA THR A 75 5.27 18.95 10.28
C THR A 75 3.75 18.81 10.19
N ASP A 76 3.08 19.92 9.88
CA ASP A 76 1.62 19.90 9.67
C ASP A 76 1.18 19.22 8.38
N ARG A 77 2.10 19.03 7.42
CA ARG A 77 1.83 18.53 6.07
C ARG A 77 2.24 17.07 5.97
N VAL A 78 1.33 16.16 6.30
CA VAL A 78 1.60 14.71 6.23
C VAL A 78 0.78 14.05 5.12
N SER A 79 1.44 13.25 4.30
CA SER A 79 0.84 12.41 3.27
C SER A 79 1.05 10.93 3.55
N ALA A 80 0.29 10.08 2.90
CA ALA A 80 0.45 8.63 2.95
C ALA A 80 0.68 8.05 1.56
N VAL A 81 1.64 7.14 1.43
CA VAL A 81 1.93 6.42 0.18
C VAL A 81 1.96 4.94 0.50
N GLY A 82 1.10 4.15 -0.13
CA GLY A 82 0.98 2.74 0.19
C GLY A 82 0.86 1.83 -1.03
N ILE A 83 1.41 0.62 -0.93
CA ILE A 83 1.26 -0.43 -1.96
C ILE A 83 0.45 -1.63 -1.45
N SER A 84 -0.48 -2.13 -2.28
CA SER A 84 -1.27 -3.33 -2.00
C SER A 84 -2.01 -3.24 -0.65
N LEU A 85 -1.66 -4.04 0.37
CA LEU A 85 -2.14 -3.85 1.75
C LEU A 85 -1.91 -2.41 2.25
N GLY A 86 -0.71 -1.87 2.01
CA GLY A 86 -0.38 -0.51 2.38
C GLY A 86 -1.25 0.53 1.68
N ALA A 87 -1.75 0.24 0.47
CA ALA A 87 -2.69 1.11 -0.23
C ALA A 87 -4.06 1.13 0.46
N LEU A 88 -4.52 0.01 1.03
CA LEU A 88 -5.74 -0.01 1.85
C LEU A 88 -5.55 0.80 3.13
N LEU A 89 -4.38 0.67 3.78
CA LEU A 89 -4.06 1.41 4.99
C LEU A 89 -3.89 2.92 4.74
N SER A 90 -3.31 3.32 3.60
CA SER A 90 -3.20 4.74 3.23
C SER A 90 -4.56 5.37 2.92
N LEU A 91 -5.48 4.61 2.32
CA LEU A 91 -6.86 5.04 2.09
C LEU A 91 -7.65 5.12 3.40
N LEU A 92 -7.47 4.15 4.32
CA LEU A 92 -8.09 4.21 5.65
C LEU A 92 -7.58 5.41 6.46
N LEU A 93 -6.27 5.71 6.41
CA LEU A 93 -5.72 6.90 7.05
C LEU A 93 -6.29 8.20 6.43
N ALA A 94 -6.46 8.23 5.10
CA ALA A 94 -7.05 9.38 4.41
C ALA A 94 -8.51 9.60 4.78
N GLU A 95 -9.26 8.53 5.02
CA GLU A 95 -10.62 8.58 5.52
C GLU A 95 -10.67 9.13 6.95
N GLU A 96 -9.90 8.54 7.88
CA GLU A 96 -9.95 8.93 9.29
C GLU A 96 -9.44 10.36 9.53
N MET A 97 -8.37 10.77 8.84
CA MET A 97 -7.78 12.10 9.00
C MET A 97 -8.49 13.17 8.15
N LYS A 98 -9.30 12.77 7.17
CA LYS A 98 -10.06 13.69 6.30
C LYS A 98 -9.17 14.78 5.69
N LEU A 99 -9.35 16.04 6.11
CA LEU A 99 -8.60 17.19 5.62
C LEU A 99 -7.26 17.40 6.35
N ASP A 100 -7.02 16.68 7.46
CA ASP A 100 -5.74 16.72 8.18
C ASP A 100 -4.65 15.88 7.50
N LEU A 101 -5.02 15.05 6.51
CA LEU A 101 -4.07 14.39 5.62
C LEU A 101 -3.90 15.24 4.34
N MET A 102 -2.66 15.67 4.08
CA MET A 102 -2.33 16.52 2.93
C MET A 102 -2.70 15.84 1.60
N ALA A 103 -2.36 14.57 1.46
CA ALA A 103 -2.69 13.78 0.28
C ALA A 103 -2.46 12.28 0.54
N SER A 104 -3.14 11.42 -0.23
CA SER A 104 -2.94 9.96 -0.20
C SER A 104 -2.55 9.42 -1.57
N VAL A 105 -1.65 8.44 -1.59
CA VAL A 105 -1.26 7.72 -2.79
C VAL A 105 -1.50 6.23 -2.57
N SER A 106 -2.24 5.63 -3.49
CA SER A 106 -2.57 4.20 -3.46
C SER A 106 -1.98 3.51 -4.68
N ILE A 107 -1.16 2.47 -4.46
CA ILE A 107 -0.49 1.71 -5.51
C ILE A 107 -1.03 0.27 -5.51
N GLY A 108 -1.62 -0.19 -6.62
CA GLY A 108 -2.05 -1.60 -6.76
C GLY A 108 -3.12 -2.03 -5.74
N THR A 109 -4.12 -1.19 -5.48
CA THR A 109 -5.09 -1.36 -4.38
C THR A 109 -5.96 -2.63 -4.55
N PRO A 110 -5.97 -3.56 -3.58
CA PRO A 110 -6.67 -4.84 -3.69
C PRO A 110 -8.10 -4.80 -3.10
N LEU A 111 -8.98 -3.90 -3.59
CA LEU A 111 -10.39 -3.89 -3.15
C LEU A 111 -11.14 -5.16 -3.59
N VAL A 112 -10.80 -5.64 -4.77
CA VAL A 112 -11.23 -6.91 -5.35
C VAL A 112 -10.02 -7.64 -5.89
N LEU A 113 -9.91 -8.92 -5.56
CA LEU A 113 -8.87 -9.84 -6.02
C LEU A 113 -9.39 -10.69 -7.19
N THR A 114 -8.60 -11.68 -7.61
CA THR A 114 -8.98 -12.60 -8.68
C THR A 114 -10.23 -13.43 -8.31
N PRO A 115 -11.04 -13.85 -9.29
CA PRO A 115 -12.23 -14.68 -9.02
C PRO A 115 -11.92 -15.96 -8.24
N LEU A 116 -10.77 -16.59 -8.50
CA LEU A 116 -10.30 -17.75 -7.76
C LEU A 116 -10.15 -17.44 -6.26
N VAL A 117 -9.52 -16.32 -5.93
CA VAL A 117 -9.32 -15.91 -4.54
C VAL A 117 -10.65 -15.50 -3.89
N GLU A 118 -11.46 -14.68 -4.58
CA GLU A 118 -12.72 -14.14 -4.04
C GLU A 118 -13.81 -15.19 -3.87
N ARG A 119 -14.00 -16.07 -4.86
CA ARG A 119 -15.16 -16.98 -4.93
C ARG A 119 -14.87 -18.38 -4.43
N LEU A 120 -13.60 -18.80 -4.40
CA LEU A 120 -13.22 -20.15 -3.97
C LEU A 120 -12.39 -20.12 -2.70
N LEU A 121 -11.18 -19.54 -2.75
CA LEU A 121 -10.24 -19.65 -1.62
C LEU A 121 -10.72 -18.93 -0.37
N TYR A 122 -11.23 -17.71 -0.50
CA TYR A 122 -11.70 -16.94 0.65
C TYR A 122 -12.88 -17.59 1.39
N PRO A 123 -13.98 -18.02 0.73
CA PRO A 123 -15.05 -18.73 1.41
C PRO A 123 -14.59 -20.02 2.10
N ILE A 124 -13.70 -20.78 1.44
CA ILE A 124 -13.12 -22.00 2.00
C ILE A 124 -12.36 -21.69 3.30
N PHE A 125 -11.44 -20.72 3.29
CA PHE A 125 -10.69 -20.35 4.49
C PHE A 125 -11.55 -19.69 5.57
N LYS A 126 -12.60 -18.96 5.19
CA LYS A 126 -13.45 -18.25 6.15
C LYS A 126 -14.42 -19.16 6.89
N TYR A 127 -15.10 -20.04 6.16
CA TYR A 127 -16.25 -20.80 6.67
C TYR A 127 -15.92 -22.23 7.05
N THR A 128 -14.70 -22.70 6.81
CA THR A 128 -14.26 -24.06 7.17
C THR A 128 -13.03 -24.00 8.09
N PRO A 129 -12.77 -25.06 8.88
CA PRO A 129 -11.57 -25.14 9.73
C PRO A 129 -10.28 -25.37 8.92
N ILE A 130 -10.33 -25.42 7.58
CA ILE A 130 -9.17 -25.72 6.74
C ILE A 130 -8.01 -24.74 6.93
N LYS A 131 -8.29 -23.50 7.36
CA LYS A 131 -7.24 -22.51 7.68
C LYS A 131 -6.29 -22.95 8.81
N TYR A 132 -6.73 -23.85 9.69
CA TYR A 132 -5.90 -24.42 10.75
C TYR A 132 -5.00 -25.55 10.23
N ILE A 133 -5.34 -26.13 9.07
CA ILE A 133 -4.58 -27.19 8.39
C ILE A 133 -3.66 -26.56 7.33
N VAL A 134 -4.25 -25.80 6.40
CA VAL A 134 -3.58 -25.02 5.36
C VAL A 134 -3.30 -23.62 5.92
N ARG A 135 -2.17 -23.51 6.64
CA ARG A 135 -1.75 -22.27 7.29
C ARG A 135 -1.14 -21.25 6.32
N TYR A 136 -0.70 -21.71 5.15
CA TYR A 136 0.01 -20.90 4.17
C TYR A 136 -0.47 -21.17 2.74
N VAL A 137 -0.44 -20.14 1.90
CA VAL A 137 -0.59 -20.25 0.45
C VAL A 137 0.67 -19.78 -0.26
N GLY A 138 0.94 -20.36 -1.43
CA GLY A 138 2.08 -20.01 -2.26
C GLY A 138 1.95 -18.62 -2.88
N LYS A 139 3.11 -18.06 -3.24
CA LYS A 139 3.24 -16.75 -3.86
C LYS A 139 3.82 -16.91 -5.27
N ASN A 140 3.27 -16.18 -6.23
CA ASN A 140 3.78 -16.16 -7.58
C ASN A 140 4.63 -14.91 -7.80
N TRP A 141 5.96 -15.08 -7.72
CA TRP A 141 6.94 -14.01 -7.86
C TRP A 141 6.94 -13.39 -9.24
N GLU A 142 6.86 -14.23 -10.28
CA GLU A 142 6.88 -13.78 -11.66
C GLU A 142 5.61 -12.98 -11.98
N GLU A 143 4.44 -13.43 -11.53
CA GLU A 143 3.21 -12.66 -11.72
C GLU A 143 3.17 -11.35 -10.92
N SER A 144 4.01 -11.21 -9.89
CA SER A 144 4.05 -10.04 -9.03
C SER A 144 5.01 -8.95 -9.53
N VAL A 145 6.15 -9.33 -10.15
CA VAL A 145 7.17 -8.40 -10.67
C VAL A 145 7.69 -8.88 -12.02
N ALA A 146 7.60 -8.04 -13.05
CA ALA A 146 8.16 -8.35 -14.37
C ALA A 146 9.69 -8.19 -14.41
N ASP A 147 10.21 -7.09 -13.87
CA ASP A 147 11.65 -6.83 -13.75
C ASP A 147 12.37 -7.94 -12.97
N PRO A 148 13.32 -8.69 -13.58
CA PRO A 148 14.08 -9.74 -12.89
C PRO A 148 14.86 -9.24 -11.67
N GLU A 149 15.43 -8.04 -11.71
CA GLU A 149 16.20 -7.48 -10.59
C GLU A 149 15.25 -7.07 -9.45
N GLY A 150 14.15 -6.41 -9.80
CA GLY A 150 13.06 -6.13 -8.88
C GLY A 150 12.50 -7.38 -8.20
N ARG A 151 12.36 -8.47 -8.96
CA ARG A 151 11.86 -9.75 -8.46
C ARG A 151 12.83 -10.36 -7.44
N LYS A 152 14.13 -10.29 -7.70
CA LYS A 152 15.16 -10.76 -6.76
C LYS A 152 15.07 -10.01 -5.43
N ILE A 153 14.98 -8.68 -5.48
CA ILE A 153 14.77 -7.85 -4.28
C ILE A 153 13.47 -8.26 -3.57
N TYR A 154 12.38 -8.46 -4.32
CA TYR A 154 11.09 -8.84 -3.73
C TYR A 154 11.16 -10.20 -3.02
N MET A 155 11.88 -11.17 -3.58
CA MET A 155 12.12 -12.49 -2.99
C MET A 155 12.98 -12.41 -1.72
N GLU A 156 13.99 -11.54 -1.69
CA GLU A 156 14.87 -11.37 -0.52
C GLU A 156 14.20 -10.59 0.62
N LYS A 157 13.33 -9.64 0.29
CA LYS A 157 12.75 -8.68 1.25
C LYS A 157 11.30 -8.97 1.64
N SER A 158 10.77 -10.11 1.22
CA SER A 158 9.41 -10.54 1.53
C SER A 158 9.35 -12.01 1.89
N TYR A 159 8.33 -12.41 2.64
CA TYR A 159 8.05 -13.82 2.85
C TYR A 159 7.72 -14.55 1.54
N ASP A 160 8.13 -15.81 1.49
CA ASP A 160 7.88 -16.76 0.39
C ASP A 160 6.47 -17.35 0.39
N LYS A 161 5.79 -17.21 1.53
CA LYS A 161 4.46 -17.75 1.80
C LYS A 161 3.58 -16.68 2.41
N ILE A 162 2.28 -16.75 2.08
CA ILE A 162 1.26 -15.86 2.64
C ILE A 162 0.50 -16.64 3.70
N ALA A 163 0.46 -16.15 4.94
CA ALA A 163 -0.35 -16.74 6.00
C ALA A 163 -1.85 -16.58 5.70
N THR A 164 -2.61 -17.68 5.77
CA THR A 164 -4.04 -17.68 5.43
C THR A 164 -4.86 -16.81 6.38
N ALA A 165 -4.47 -16.73 7.65
CA ALA A 165 -5.07 -15.81 8.62
C ALA A 165 -4.96 -14.35 8.17
N SER A 166 -3.81 -13.93 7.66
CA SER A 166 -3.57 -12.56 7.20
C SER A 166 -4.37 -12.22 5.95
N VAL A 167 -4.64 -13.20 5.09
CA VAL A 167 -5.58 -13.03 3.97
C VAL A 167 -6.98 -12.73 4.49
N LEU A 168 -7.44 -13.40 5.56
CA LEU A 168 -8.75 -13.10 6.15
C LEU A 168 -8.80 -11.68 6.71
N GLU A 169 -7.73 -11.21 7.35
CA GLU A 169 -7.62 -9.84 7.86
C GLU A 169 -7.57 -8.80 6.72
N LEU A 170 -6.85 -9.07 5.65
CA LEU A 170 -6.88 -8.24 4.43
C LEU A 170 -8.32 -8.11 3.89
N PHE A 171 -9.09 -9.21 3.88
CA PHE A 171 -10.49 -9.18 3.47
C PHE A 171 -11.41 -8.43 4.43
N LYS A 172 -11.10 -8.38 5.73
CA LYS A 172 -11.83 -7.52 6.68
C LYS A 172 -11.52 -6.06 6.40
N LEU A 173 -10.24 -5.70 6.30
CA LEU A 173 -9.78 -4.34 6.02
C LEU A 173 -10.36 -3.82 4.71
N LYS A 174 -10.25 -4.57 3.61
CA LYS A 174 -10.77 -4.11 2.30
C LYS A 174 -12.29 -3.83 2.34
N LYS A 175 -13.05 -4.58 3.14
CA LYS A 175 -14.50 -4.35 3.31
C LYS A 175 -14.80 -3.08 4.10
N ILE A 176 -13.95 -2.75 5.08
CA ILE A 176 -14.06 -1.50 5.84
C ILE A 176 -13.73 -0.34 4.91
N VAL A 177 -12.57 -0.38 4.24
CA VAL A 177 -12.14 0.65 3.30
C VAL A 177 -13.21 0.89 2.23
N LEU A 178 -13.69 -0.18 1.57
CA LEU A 178 -14.70 -0.06 0.50
C LEU A 178 -15.98 0.66 0.95
N LYS A 179 -16.38 0.50 2.21
CA LYS A 179 -17.59 1.13 2.78
C LYS A 179 -17.41 2.61 3.12
N ARG A 180 -16.17 3.11 3.17
CA ARG A 180 -15.86 4.47 3.62
C ARG A 180 -15.11 5.29 2.56
N LEU A 181 -14.92 4.76 1.35
CA LEU A 181 -14.21 5.46 0.28
C LEU A 181 -14.84 6.81 -0.08
N ASP A 182 -16.16 6.95 0.08
CA ASP A 182 -16.91 8.18 -0.18
C ASP A 182 -16.73 9.24 0.91
N GLU A 183 -16.09 8.89 2.02
CA GLU A 183 -15.72 9.79 3.13
C GLU A 183 -14.28 10.32 3.00
N ILE A 184 -13.54 9.98 1.93
CA ILE A 184 -12.19 10.51 1.69
C ILE A 184 -12.26 11.87 0.99
N PHE A 185 -11.73 12.89 1.67
CA PHE A 185 -11.72 14.28 1.18
C PHE A 185 -10.34 14.76 0.69
N SER A 186 -9.24 14.20 1.21
CA SER A 186 -7.88 14.55 0.79
C SER A 186 -7.66 14.24 -0.71
N PRO A 187 -6.80 14.99 -1.42
CA PRO A 187 -6.37 14.63 -2.78
C PRO A 187 -5.80 13.20 -2.85
N ILE A 188 -6.11 12.47 -3.92
CA ILE A 188 -5.64 11.10 -4.12
C ILE A 188 -4.96 10.91 -5.48
N LEU A 189 -3.81 10.24 -5.46
CA LEU A 189 -3.20 9.64 -6.65
C LEU A 189 -3.33 8.11 -6.62
N ILE A 190 -3.95 7.58 -7.66
CA ILE A 190 -4.11 6.13 -7.88
C ILE A 190 -3.09 5.69 -8.93
N LEU A 191 -2.18 4.79 -8.56
CA LEU A 191 -1.19 4.19 -9.45
C LEU A 191 -1.49 2.69 -9.55
N HIS A 192 -1.54 2.14 -10.76
CA HIS A 192 -1.87 0.72 -10.94
C HIS A 192 -1.11 0.09 -12.10
N GLY A 193 -0.51 -1.08 -11.87
CA GLY A 193 0.17 -1.87 -12.91
C GLY A 193 -0.82 -2.41 -13.94
N LYS A 194 -0.57 -2.17 -15.23
CA LYS A 194 -1.44 -2.65 -16.31
C LYS A 194 -1.62 -4.16 -16.30
N TYR A 195 -0.55 -4.89 -15.94
CA TYR A 195 -0.51 -6.35 -15.93
C TYR A 195 -0.65 -6.95 -14.53
N ASP A 196 -1.28 -6.22 -13.60
CA ASP A 196 -1.52 -6.72 -12.25
C ASP A 196 -2.51 -7.91 -12.25
N LYS A 197 -1.97 -9.09 -11.97
CA LYS A 197 -2.71 -10.36 -11.85
C LYS A 197 -3.19 -10.65 -10.42
N VAL A 198 -2.80 -9.86 -9.43
CA VAL A 198 -3.20 -10.03 -8.03
C VAL A 198 -4.43 -9.16 -7.75
N ALA A 199 -4.33 -7.86 -8.05
CA ALA A 199 -5.39 -6.88 -7.93
C ALA A 199 -5.75 -6.38 -9.36
N PRO A 200 -6.85 -6.85 -9.96
CA PRO A 200 -7.19 -6.49 -11.33
C PRO A 200 -7.44 -4.98 -11.50
N LEU A 201 -7.20 -4.44 -12.70
CA LEU A 201 -7.38 -3.02 -13.04
C LEU A 201 -8.78 -2.46 -12.70
N LYS A 202 -9.81 -3.29 -12.60
CA LYS A 202 -11.15 -2.88 -12.17
C LYS A 202 -11.16 -2.15 -10.83
N ASN A 203 -10.17 -2.38 -9.97
CA ASN A 203 -10.01 -1.65 -8.70
C ASN A 203 -9.85 -0.15 -8.93
N VAL A 204 -9.18 0.26 -10.01
CA VAL A 204 -9.05 1.67 -10.38
C VAL A 204 -10.41 2.29 -10.70
N ALA A 205 -11.26 1.58 -11.44
CA ALA A 205 -12.62 2.03 -11.73
C ALA A 205 -13.43 2.20 -10.43
N ILE A 206 -13.41 1.19 -9.55
CA ILE A 206 -14.10 1.25 -8.24
C ILE A 206 -13.64 2.47 -7.43
N LEU A 207 -12.33 2.70 -7.32
CA LEU A 207 -11.80 3.85 -6.59
C LEU A 207 -12.29 5.18 -7.18
N LYS A 208 -12.24 5.33 -8.50
CA LYS A 208 -12.70 6.54 -9.20
C LYS A 208 -14.20 6.78 -9.06
N ASP A 209 -15.00 5.72 -9.05
CA ASP A 209 -16.46 5.83 -9.00
C ASP A 209 -16.97 6.16 -7.59
N VAL A 210 -16.26 5.71 -6.55
CA VAL A 210 -16.71 5.86 -5.15
C VAL A 210 -16.08 7.07 -4.46
N ILE A 211 -14.81 7.39 -4.74
CA ILE A 211 -14.12 8.51 -4.07
C ILE A 211 -14.65 9.84 -4.60
N ARG A 212 -15.05 10.72 -3.67
CA ARG A 212 -15.75 11.97 -3.99
C ARG A 212 -14.90 13.24 -3.87
N THR A 213 -13.62 13.12 -3.52
CA THR A 213 -12.73 14.29 -3.51
C THR A 213 -12.62 14.92 -4.90
N ARG A 214 -12.46 16.24 -4.94
CA ARG A 214 -12.35 17.00 -6.20
C ARG A 214 -11.05 16.73 -6.95
N MET A 215 -10.08 16.07 -6.32
CA MET A 215 -8.76 15.84 -6.89
C MET A 215 -8.38 14.37 -6.81
N VAL A 216 -8.86 13.59 -7.78
CA VAL A 216 -8.46 12.20 -8.01
C VAL A 216 -7.67 12.14 -9.31
N GLU A 217 -6.42 11.68 -9.22
CA GLU A 217 -5.60 11.37 -10.38
C GLU A 217 -5.36 9.88 -10.50
N THR A 218 -5.19 9.42 -11.74
CA THR A 218 -4.97 8.02 -12.04
C THR A 218 -3.86 7.89 -13.06
N VAL A 219 -2.93 6.99 -12.78
CA VAL A 219 -1.82 6.64 -13.68
C VAL A 219 -1.79 5.12 -13.81
N ILE A 220 -1.95 4.64 -15.03
CA ILE A 220 -1.72 3.24 -15.38
C ILE A 220 -0.25 3.07 -15.75
N LEU A 221 0.41 2.11 -15.13
CA LEU A 221 1.82 1.79 -15.33
C LEU A 221 1.91 0.69 -16.39
N GLU A 222 2.22 1.11 -17.62
CA GLU A 222 2.08 0.30 -18.84
C GLU A 222 3.02 -0.92 -18.88
N ASN A 223 4.12 -0.92 -18.13
CA ASN A 223 5.14 -1.97 -18.11
C ASN A 223 5.25 -2.66 -16.74
N SER A 224 4.27 -2.47 -15.85
CA SER A 224 4.35 -2.97 -14.46
C SER A 224 3.25 -3.96 -14.09
N ARG A 225 3.60 -4.88 -13.18
CA ARG A 225 2.70 -5.83 -12.51
C ARG A 225 2.29 -5.30 -11.12
N HIS A 226 1.98 -6.20 -10.18
CA HIS A 226 1.42 -5.85 -8.86
C HIS A 226 2.38 -5.02 -8.01
N VAL A 227 3.66 -5.39 -7.96
CA VAL A 227 4.66 -4.74 -7.10
C VAL A 227 5.43 -3.69 -7.91
N ALA A 228 4.70 -2.71 -8.41
CA ALA A 228 5.20 -1.72 -9.36
C ALA A 228 6.36 -0.85 -8.83
N VAL A 229 6.53 -0.75 -7.51
CA VAL A 229 7.66 -0.05 -6.87
C VAL A 229 9.01 -0.71 -7.10
N LEU A 230 9.02 -1.98 -7.52
CA LEU A 230 10.22 -2.73 -7.92
C LEU A 230 10.22 -3.09 -9.41
N ASP A 231 9.20 -2.69 -10.18
CA ASP A 231 9.03 -3.12 -11.56
C ASP A 231 9.58 -2.08 -12.57
N HIS A 232 9.40 -2.33 -13.86
CA HIS A 232 9.97 -1.50 -14.92
C HIS A 232 9.59 -0.01 -14.86
N ASP A 233 8.39 0.34 -14.40
CA ASP A 233 7.96 1.75 -14.29
C ASP A 233 8.28 2.38 -12.92
N LYS A 234 9.16 1.79 -12.08
CA LYS A 234 9.46 2.32 -10.73
C LYS A 234 9.91 3.78 -10.72
N GLU A 235 10.67 4.23 -11.72
CA GLU A 235 11.11 5.62 -11.85
C GLU A 235 9.96 6.57 -12.20
N LEU A 236 9.13 6.18 -13.19
CA LEU A 236 7.92 6.91 -13.55
C LEU A 236 6.98 7.02 -12.35
N LEU A 237 6.79 5.91 -11.62
CA LEU A 237 6.00 5.83 -10.40
C LEU A 237 6.52 6.84 -9.37
N GLY A 238 7.82 6.81 -9.03
CA GLY A 238 8.43 7.74 -8.08
C GLY A 238 8.26 9.21 -8.48
N ASN A 239 8.50 9.52 -9.76
CA ASN A 239 8.34 10.88 -10.30
C ASN A 239 6.89 11.37 -10.22
N LYS A 240 5.91 10.51 -10.51
CA LYS A 240 4.48 10.85 -10.41
C LYS A 240 4.06 11.11 -8.96
N ILE A 241 4.56 10.32 -8.01
CA ILE A 241 4.33 10.54 -6.58
C ILE A 241 4.88 11.90 -6.15
N ILE A 242 6.15 12.18 -6.44
CA ILE A 242 6.81 13.43 -6.04
C ILE A 242 6.11 14.64 -6.68
N SER A 243 5.82 14.56 -7.98
CA SER A 243 5.11 15.62 -8.71
C SER A 243 3.73 15.89 -8.10
N PHE A 244 2.98 14.84 -7.78
CA PHE A 244 1.67 14.95 -7.17
C PHE A 244 1.74 15.62 -5.79
N LEU A 245 2.60 15.12 -4.90
CA LEU A 245 2.78 15.66 -3.55
C LEU A 245 3.29 17.10 -3.56
N ASN A 246 4.18 17.45 -4.49
CA ASN A 246 4.77 18.78 -4.55
C ASN A 246 3.72 19.90 -4.69
N ARG A 247 2.59 19.62 -5.35
CA ARG A 247 1.49 20.59 -5.55
C ARG A 247 0.78 21.01 -4.27
N PHE A 248 0.95 20.25 -3.18
CA PHE A 248 0.36 20.56 -1.87
C PHE A 248 1.43 20.92 -0.82
N SER A 249 2.71 20.74 -1.17
CA SER A 249 3.83 20.89 -0.24
C SER A 249 4.40 22.31 -0.14
N THR A 250 4.03 23.21 -1.05
CA THR A 250 4.58 24.56 -1.16
C THR A 250 3.65 25.62 -0.59
N GLU A 251 4.17 26.40 0.37
CA GLU A 251 3.91 27.84 0.49
C GLU A 251 5.20 28.57 0.13
#